data_AF-A0A9Q1R4I1-F1
#
_entry.id   AF-A0A9Q1R4I1-F1
#
_cell.length_a   1.000
_cell.length_b   1.000
_cell.length_c   1.000
_cell.angle_alpha   90.00
_cell.angle_beta   90.00
_cell.angle_gamma   90.00
#
_symmetry.space_group_name_H-M   'P 1'
#
loop_
_entity.id
_entity.type
_entity.pdbx_description
1 polymer ?
#
loop_
_entity_poly.entity_id
_entity_poly.type
_entity_poly.pdbx_seq_one_letter_code
_entity_poly.pdbx_strand_id
1 'polypeptide(L)'
;MIVALVQNDMMVECFKVLGDMSSSGCVPDVSTYKELIECMCLAGKTEAAYKLLEEMGNKGYPADIVTYNCFLKVLCDNKERDEVLRLYQKMTEVGCVPSVQTYNLLIVMFFRMGDVDGAFETWHEMSKRGCVRVTETYCVMIEGLFDNNATEEACFLL
;
A
#
# COMPACT_ATOMS: atom_id res chain seq x y z
N MET A 1 21.63 -0.87 -11.66
CA MET A 1 21.29 -1.55 -12.94
C MET A 1 19.79 -1.78 -13.05
N ILE A 2 19.10 -2.22 -11.97
CA ILE A 2 17.63 -2.35 -11.90
C ILE A 2 16.94 -0.97 -12.06
N VAL A 3 17.37 0.07 -11.34
CA VAL A 3 16.82 1.45 -11.42
C VAL A 3 16.77 2.05 -12.84
N ALA A 4 17.68 1.66 -13.76
CA ALA A 4 17.79 2.26 -15.09
C ALA A 4 16.93 1.56 -16.17
N LEU A 5 16.54 0.30 -15.97
CA LEU A 5 15.73 -0.47 -16.92
C LEU A 5 14.22 -0.22 -16.74
N VAL A 6 13.83 0.46 -15.65
CA VAL A 6 12.44 0.61 -15.20
C VAL A 6 11.56 1.53 -16.06
N GLN A 7 12.16 2.22 -17.04
CA GLN A 7 11.47 3.28 -17.79
C GLN A 7 10.78 2.83 -19.09
N ASN A 8 10.89 1.57 -19.54
CA ASN A 8 10.27 1.11 -20.79
C ASN A 8 9.54 -0.24 -20.66
N ASP A 9 8.20 -0.17 -20.56
CA ASP A 9 7.18 -1.23 -20.70
C ASP A 9 7.48 -2.67 -20.17
N MET A 10 7.17 -2.86 -18.89
CA MET A 10 8.14 -3.36 -17.92
C MET A 10 7.85 -4.72 -17.25
N MET A 11 6.91 -5.52 -17.75
CA MET A 11 6.60 -6.80 -17.08
C MET A 11 7.59 -7.91 -17.45
N VAL A 12 7.88 -8.07 -18.74
CA VAL A 12 8.73 -9.16 -19.25
C VAL A 12 10.17 -9.00 -18.78
N GLU A 13 10.67 -7.77 -18.71
CA GLU A 13 12.05 -7.50 -18.31
C GLU A 13 12.31 -7.75 -16.83
N CYS A 14 11.37 -7.46 -15.93
CA CYS A 14 11.59 -7.71 -14.50
C CYS A 14 11.62 -9.20 -14.16
N PHE A 15 10.69 -10.00 -14.70
CA PHE A 15 10.73 -11.45 -14.54
C PHE A 15 11.94 -12.08 -15.26
N LYS A 16 12.35 -11.51 -16.39
CA LYS A 16 13.57 -11.92 -17.08
C LYS A 16 14.82 -11.61 -16.25
N VAL A 17 14.93 -10.43 -15.65
CA VAL A 17 16.04 -10.06 -14.75
C VAL A 17 16.12 -11.01 -13.55
N LEU A 18 14.99 -11.37 -12.94
CA LEU A 18 14.96 -12.39 -11.88
C LEU A 18 15.46 -13.76 -12.37
N GLY A 19 15.08 -14.16 -13.58
CA GLY A 19 15.55 -15.39 -14.23
C GLY A 19 17.05 -15.36 -14.58
N ASP A 20 17.53 -14.22 -15.10
CA ASP A 20 18.93 -14.00 -15.46
C ASP A 20 19.83 -13.96 -14.21
N MET A 21 19.37 -13.34 -13.12
CA MET A 21 20.03 -13.39 -11.80
C MET A 21 20.15 -14.83 -11.30
N SER A 22 19.03 -15.57 -11.32
CA SER A 22 19.00 -16.95 -10.86
C SER A 22 19.91 -17.87 -11.69
N SER A 23 19.93 -17.71 -13.01
CA SER A 23 20.76 -18.51 -13.93
C SER A 23 22.26 -18.15 -13.87
N SER A 24 22.59 -16.93 -13.45
CA SER A 24 23.98 -16.49 -13.19
C SER A 24 24.49 -16.84 -11.78
N GLY A 25 23.68 -17.53 -10.97
CA GLY A 25 24.02 -17.92 -9.59
C GLY A 25 23.82 -16.81 -8.55
N CYS A 26 23.27 -15.67 -8.95
CA CYS A 26 22.89 -14.57 -8.06
C CYS A 26 21.44 -14.76 -7.60
N VAL A 27 21.23 -15.19 -6.35
CA VAL A 27 19.88 -15.42 -5.83
C VAL A 27 19.20 -14.07 -5.52
N PRO A 28 18.04 -13.74 -6.12
CA PRO A 28 17.27 -12.56 -5.74
C PRO A 28 16.89 -12.62 -4.26
N ASP A 29 17.15 -11.54 -3.53
CA ASP A 29 16.89 -11.42 -2.10
C ASP A 29 15.67 -10.53 -1.82
N VAL A 30 15.33 -10.36 -0.54
CA VAL A 30 14.23 -9.50 -0.06
C VAL A 30 14.31 -8.09 -0.67
N SER A 31 15.51 -7.51 -0.71
CA SER A 31 15.74 -6.17 -1.21
C SER A 31 15.41 -6.07 -2.71
N THR A 32 15.80 -7.08 -3.48
CA THR A 32 15.52 -7.17 -4.92
C THR A 32 14.00 -7.20 -5.17
N TYR A 33 13.24 -8.02 -4.44
CA TYR A 33 11.78 -8.06 -4.59
C TYR A 33 11.12 -6.74 -4.20
N LYS A 34 11.55 -6.11 -3.10
CA LYS A 34 11.01 -4.82 -2.67
C LYS A 34 11.17 -3.74 -3.74
N GLU A 35 12.37 -3.62 -4.30
CA GLU A 35 12.67 -2.64 -5.36
C GLU A 35 11.81 -2.91 -6.61
N LEU A 36 11.72 -4.17 -7.05
CA LEU A 36 10.90 -4.53 -8.20
C LEU A 36 9.40 -4.29 -7.97
N ILE A 37 8.87 -4.61 -6.79
CA ILE A 37 7.48 -4.34 -6.42
C ILE A 37 7.22 -2.84 -6.45
N GLU A 38 8.04 -2.03 -5.78
CA GLU A 38 7.92 -0.56 -5.77
C GLU A 38 7.94 0.01 -7.19
N CYS A 39 8.88 -0.44 -8.03
CA CYS A 39 8.94 -0.06 -9.44
C CYS A 39 7.66 -0.44 -10.21
N MET A 40 7.14 -1.66 -10.04
CA MET A 40 5.89 -2.09 -10.69
C MET A 40 4.69 -1.25 -10.26
N CYS A 41 4.64 -0.91 -8.96
CA CYS A 41 3.60 -0.03 -8.42
C CYS A 41 3.68 1.34 -9.12
N LEU A 42 4.84 2.00 -9.08
CA LEU A 42 5.04 3.33 -9.68
C LEU A 42 4.77 3.35 -11.20
N ALA A 43 4.99 2.23 -11.88
CA ALA A 43 4.69 2.06 -13.31
C ALA A 43 3.21 1.74 -13.62
N GLY A 44 2.34 1.65 -12.60
CA GLY A 44 0.92 1.29 -12.76
C GLY A 44 0.70 -0.16 -13.19
N LYS A 45 1.71 -1.04 -13.03
CA LYS A 45 1.63 -2.46 -13.38
C LYS A 45 1.20 -3.28 -12.16
N THR A 46 0.02 -2.94 -11.61
CA THR A 46 -0.55 -3.52 -10.37
C THR A 46 -0.52 -5.05 -10.35
N GLU A 47 -0.97 -5.70 -11.43
CA GLU A 47 -0.98 -7.17 -11.53
C GLU A 47 0.43 -7.80 -11.48
N ALA A 48 1.44 -7.13 -12.00
CA ALA A 48 2.82 -7.61 -11.92
C ALA A 48 3.37 -7.46 -10.50
N ALA A 49 3.06 -6.34 -9.82
CA ALA A 49 3.42 -6.13 -8.42
C ALA A 49 2.81 -7.22 -7.52
N TYR A 50 1.54 -7.60 -7.72
CA TYR A 50 0.91 -8.69 -6.98
C TYR A 50 1.60 -10.04 -7.20
N LYS A 51 1.97 -10.39 -8.44
CA LYS A 51 2.70 -11.62 -8.75
C LYS A 51 4.05 -11.68 -8.04
N LEU A 52 4.79 -10.57 -8.04
CA LEU A 52 6.06 -10.49 -7.33
C LEU A 52 5.88 -10.63 -5.82
N LEU A 53 4.83 -10.03 -5.25
CA LEU A 53 4.51 -10.13 -3.83
C LEU A 53 4.15 -11.56 -3.41
N GLU A 54 3.41 -12.28 -4.26
CA GLU A 54 3.11 -13.71 -4.07
C GLU A 54 4.36 -14.59 -4.21
N GLU A 55 5.18 -14.36 -5.24
CA GLU A 55 6.44 -15.08 -5.45
C GLU A 55 7.40 -14.92 -4.27
N MET A 56 7.51 -13.69 -3.73
CA MET A 56 8.32 -13.38 -2.55
C MET A 56 7.89 -14.23 -1.35
N GLY A 57 6.58 -14.29 -1.08
CA GLY A 57 6.00 -15.12 -0.03
C GLY A 57 6.25 -16.62 -0.23
N ASN A 58 6.04 -17.12 -1.45
CA ASN A 58 6.27 -18.53 -1.81
C ASN A 58 7.74 -18.97 -1.66
N LYS A 59 8.68 -18.03 -1.82
CA LYS A 59 10.12 -18.25 -1.60
C LYS A 59 10.55 -18.16 -0.13
N GLY A 60 9.61 -17.98 0.80
CA GLY A 60 9.89 -17.90 2.23
C GLY A 60 10.27 -16.50 2.72
N TYR A 61 10.05 -15.48 1.89
CA TYR A 61 10.34 -14.09 2.20
C TYR A 61 9.03 -13.28 2.22
N PRO A 62 8.20 -13.36 3.28
CA PRO A 62 6.96 -12.60 3.30
C PRO A 62 7.23 -11.10 3.20
N ALA A 63 6.41 -10.39 2.42
CA ALA A 63 6.46 -8.93 2.34
C ALA A 63 6.17 -8.31 3.72
N ASP A 64 6.91 -7.25 4.06
CA ASP A 64 6.71 -6.53 5.32
C ASP A 64 5.78 -5.33 5.16
N ILE A 65 5.49 -4.69 6.28
CA ILE A 65 4.60 -3.53 6.34
C ILE A 65 5.05 -2.38 5.44
N VAL A 66 6.36 -2.20 5.24
CA VAL A 66 6.90 -1.12 4.39
C VAL A 66 6.57 -1.40 2.94
N THR A 67 6.72 -2.65 2.49
CA THR A 67 6.33 -3.07 1.13
C THR A 67 4.83 -2.88 0.90
N TYR A 68 3.99 -3.30 1.83
CA TYR A 68 2.54 -3.13 1.72
C TYR A 68 2.13 -1.65 1.71
N ASN A 69 2.69 -0.82 2.58
CA ASN A 69 2.37 0.61 2.64
C ASN A 69 2.82 1.35 1.38
N CYS A 70 3.96 0.98 0.78
CA CYS A 70 4.39 1.52 -0.51
C CYS A 70 3.35 1.21 -1.61
N PHE A 71 2.93 -0.04 -1.71
CA PHE A 71 1.96 -0.46 -2.71
C PHE A 71 0.58 0.18 -2.46
N LEU A 72 0.09 0.20 -1.22
CA LEU A 72 -1.14 0.91 -0.85
C LEU A 72 -1.08 2.40 -1.22
N LYS A 73 0.04 3.09 -0.95
CA LYS A 73 0.19 4.51 -1.29
C LYS A 73 -0.03 4.75 -2.78
N VAL A 74 0.59 3.94 -3.63
CA VAL A 74 0.47 4.05 -5.09
C VAL A 74 -0.98 3.80 -5.52
N LEU A 75 -1.62 2.74 -5.03
CA LEU A 75 -3.02 2.43 -5.37
C LEU A 75 -3.97 3.55 -4.93
N CYS A 76 -3.75 4.13 -3.75
CA CYS A 76 -4.49 5.30 -3.26
C CYS A 76 -4.30 6.53 -4.17
N ASP A 77 -3.09 6.75 -4.70
CA ASP A 77 -2.81 7.86 -5.62
C ASP A 77 -3.42 7.65 -7.01
N ASN A 78 -3.48 6.40 -7.46
CA ASN A 78 -4.16 6.00 -8.70
C ASN A 78 -5.69 5.95 -8.56
N LYS A 79 -6.23 6.15 -7.34
CA LYS A 79 -7.66 6.09 -7.01
C LYS A 79 -8.30 4.72 -7.28
N GLU A 80 -7.52 3.64 -7.18
CA GLU A 80 -7.97 2.27 -7.39
C GLU A 80 -8.58 1.68 -6.11
N ARG A 81 -9.79 2.12 -5.72
CA ARG A 81 -10.47 1.74 -4.45
C ARG A 81 -10.43 0.24 -4.16
N ASP A 82 -10.91 -0.55 -5.10
CA ASP A 82 -11.09 -1.98 -4.91
C ASP A 82 -9.74 -2.68 -4.73
N GLU A 83 -8.70 -2.21 -5.42
CA GLU A 83 -7.35 -2.72 -5.29
C GLU A 83 -6.72 -2.35 -3.94
N VAL A 84 -6.96 -1.14 -3.43
CA VAL A 84 -6.55 -0.73 -2.08
C VAL A 84 -7.16 -1.66 -1.04
N LEU A 85 -8.47 -1.91 -1.12
CA LEU A 85 -9.18 -2.78 -0.16
C LEU A 85 -8.72 -4.24 -0.28
N ARG A 86 -8.52 -4.73 -1.51
CA ARG A 86 -7.97 -6.07 -1.77
C ARG A 86 -6.57 -6.24 -1.16
N LEU A 87 -5.70 -5.25 -1.33
CA LEU A 87 -4.35 -5.28 -0.80
C LEU A 87 -4.34 -5.20 0.74
N TYR A 88 -5.17 -4.33 1.32
CA TYR A 88 -5.34 -4.24 2.77
C TYR A 88 -5.85 -5.55 3.37
N GLN A 89 -6.87 -6.17 2.75
CA GLN A 89 -7.36 -7.47 3.17
C GLN A 89 -6.24 -8.52 3.11
N LYS A 90 -5.51 -8.60 1.99
CA LYS A 90 -4.39 -9.54 1.84
C LYS A 90 -3.32 -9.35 2.92
N MET A 91 -2.95 -8.10 3.22
CA MET A 91 -2.00 -7.74 4.28
C MET A 91 -2.45 -8.33 5.63
N THR A 92 -3.73 -8.17 5.98
CA THR A 92 -4.27 -8.71 7.23
C THR A 92 -4.36 -10.24 7.26
N GLU A 93 -4.71 -10.88 6.14
CA GLU A 93 -4.82 -12.34 6.03
C GLU A 93 -3.47 -13.05 6.21
N VAL A 94 -2.38 -12.45 5.72
CA VAL A 94 -1.03 -12.99 5.91
C VAL A 94 -0.43 -12.63 7.27
N GLY A 95 -1.19 -11.98 8.15
CA GLY A 95 -0.76 -11.60 9.49
C GLY A 95 0.18 -10.38 9.53
N CYS A 96 0.30 -9.63 8.43
CA CYS A 96 1.03 -8.37 8.43
C CYS A 96 0.16 -7.30 9.11
N VAL A 97 0.58 -6.82 10.28
CA VAL A 97 -0.24 -5.93 11.12
C VAL A 97 -0.25 -4.50 10.55
N PRO A 98 -1.42 -3.91 10.26
CA PRO A 98 -1.53 -2.51 9.82
C PRO A 98 -0.96 -1.51 10.83
N SER A 99 -0.25 -0.48 10.34
CA SER A 99 0.26 0.61 11.19
C SER A 99 -0.60 1.87 11.07
N VAL A 100 -0.26 2.87 11.89
CA VAL A 100 -0.80 4.24 11.78
C VAL A 100 -0.73 4.75 10.34
N GLN A 101 0.40 4.52 9.67
CA GLN A 101 0.56 4.93 8.26
C GLN A 101 -0.44 4.21 7.35
N THR A 102 -0.64 2.90 7.54
CA THR A 102 -1.63 2.12 6.77
C THR A 102 -3.04 2.71 6.93
N TYR A 103 -3.46 2.99 8.17
CA TYR A 103 -4.77 3.58 8.44
C TYR A 103 -4.91 5.00 7.87
N ASN A 104 -3.90 5.85 8.02
CA ASN A 104 -3.92 7.19 7.43
C ASN A 104 -4.09 7.14 5.90
N LEU A 105 -3.43 6.20 5.21
CA LEU A 105 -3.60 6.01 3.75
C LEU A 105 -5.03 5.65 3.36
N LEU A 106 -5.66 4.76 4.12
CA LEU A 106 -7.04 4.34 3.89
C LEU A 106 -8.04 5.48 4.16
N ILE A 107 -7.86 6.21 5.27
CA ILE A 107 -8.71 7.36 5.61
C ILE A 107 -8.64 8.43 4.52
N VAL A 108 -7.43 8.82 4.09
CA VAL A 108 -7.24 9.77 3.00
C VAL A 108 -7.91 9.29 1.70
N MET A 109 -7.78 7.99 1.39
CA MET A 109 -8.41 7.40 0.21
C MET A 109 -9.93 7.52 0.26
N PHE A 110 -10.56 7.17 1.38
CA PHE A 110 -12.02 7.29 1.56
C PHE A 110 -12.51 8.73 1.42
N PHE A 111 -11.84 9.70 2.05
CA PHE A 111 -12.19 11.11 1.89
C PHE A 111 -12.03 11.61 0.45
N ARG A 112 -10.97 11.20 -0.27
CA ARG A 112 -10.79 11.53 -1.70
C ARG A 112 -11.90 10.98 -2.60
N MET A 113 -12.64 9.98 -2.13
CA MET A 113 -13.76 9.36 -2.83
C MET A 113 -15.13 9.89 -2.39
N GLY A 114 -15.18 10.83 -1.45
CA GLY A 114 -16.44 11.32 -0.89
C GLY A 114 -17.07 10.37 0.13
N ASP A 115 -16.36 9.34 0.55
CA ASP A 115 -16.87 8.28 1.42
C ASP A 115 -16.50 8.57 2.88
N VAL A 116 -17.22 9.51 3.48
CA VAL A 116 -17.00 9.92 4.88
C VAL A 116 -17.22 8.76 5.85
N ASP A 117 -18.20 7.89 5.58
CA ASP A 117 -18.50 6.73 6.41
C ASP A 117 -17.33 5.74 6.43
N GLY A 118 -16.76 5.40 5.27
CA GLY A 118 -15.59 4.53 5.18
C GLY A 118 -14.36 5.09 5.91
N ALA A 119 -14.18 6.42 5.90
CA ALA A 119 -13.13 7.07 6.68
C ALA A 119 -13.34 6.89 8.19
N PHE A 120 -14.58 7.07 8.68
CA PHE A 120 -14.91 6.84 10.10
C PHE A 120 -14.81 5.36 10.50
N GLU A 121 -15.25 4.43 9.65
CA GLU A 121 -15.10 3.00 9.88
C GLU A 121 -13.63 2.62 10.07
N THR A 122 -12.77 3.11 9.19
CA THR A 122 -11.32 2.94 9.25
C THR A 122 -10.74 3.54 10.54
N TRP A 123 -11.16 4.75 10.89
CA TRP A 123 -10.78 5.44 12.12
C TRP A 123 -11.15 4.66 13.38
N HIS A 124 -12.34 4.05 13.41
CA HIS A 124 -12.80 3.23 14.52
C HIS A 124 -12.09 1.87 14.57
N GLU A 125 -11.86 1.25 13.41
CA GLU A 125 -11.11 0.00 13.31
C GLU A 125 -9.71 0.14 13.91
N MET A 126 -9.01 1.23 13.60
CA MET A 126 -7.68 1.53 14.14
C MET A 126 -7.63 1.41 15.67
N SER A 127 -8.62 1.95 16.38
CA SER A 127 -8.72 1.82 17.84
C SER A 127 -9.10 0.41 18.30
N LYS A 128 -10.02 -0.26 17.60
CA LYS A 128 -10.39 -1.65 17.92
C LYS A 128 -9.20 -2.60 17.81
N ARG A 129 -8.27 -2.34 16.90
CA ARG A 129 -7.02 -3.10 16.74
C ARG A 129 -5.89 -2.64 17.67
N GLY A 130 -6.14 -1.71 18.58
CA GLY A 130 -5.15 -1.19 19.52
C GLY A 130 -4.09 -0.29 18.89
N CYS A 131 -4.31 0.21 17.67
CA CYS A 131 -3.41 1.13 17.00
C CYS A 131 -3.67 2.56 17.52
N VAL A 132 -2.68 3.15 18.19
CA VAL A 132 -2.80 4.46 18.83
C VAL A 132 -2.76 5.55 17.77
N ARG A 133 -3.78 6.42 17.78
CA ARG A 133 -3.88 7.58 16.90
C ARG A 133 -2.86 8.62 17.32
N VAL A 134 -2.22 9.24 16.34
CA VAL A 134 -1.23 10.32 16.55
C VAL A 134 -1.76 11.63 15.96
N THR A 135 -1.14 12.76 16.29
CA THR A 135 -1.55 14.08 15.82
C THR A 135 -1.81 14.14 14.31
N GLU A 136 -0.94 13.53 13.50
CA GLU A 136 -1.12 13.43 12.04
C GLU A 136 -2.43 12.76 11.64
N THR A 137 -2.86 11.70 12.34
CA THR A 137 -4.14 11.01 12.07
C THR A 137 -5.33 11.94 12.33
N TYR A 138 -5.27 12.77 13.38
CA TYR A 138 -6.33 13.76 13.64
C TYR A 138 -6.36 14.85 12.57
N CYS A 139 -5.19 15.35 12.13
CA CYS A 139 -5.11 16.30 11.02
C CYS A 139 -5.75 15.73 9.76
N VAL A 140 -5.41 14.50 9.39
CA VAL A 140 -6.01 13.78 8.24
C VAL A 140 -7.53 13.72 8.33
N MET A 141 -8.09 13.42 9.51
CA MET A 141 -9.54 13.41 9.70
C MET A 141 -10.16 14.80 9.57
N ILE A 142 -9.61 15.80 10.27
CA ILE A 142 -10.16 17.15 10.28
C ILE A 142 -10.14 17.73 8.86
N GLU A 143 -9.00 17.67 8.17
CA GLU A 143 -8.86 18.15 6.79
C GLU A 143 -9.84 17.44 5.84
N GLY A 144 -9.89 16.10 5.91
CA GLY A 144 -10.79 15.31 5.07
C GLY A 144 -12.27 15.62 5.30
N LEU A 145 -12.69 15.86 6.55
CA LEU A 145 -14.06 16.24 6.89
C LEU A 145 -14.42 17.63 6.36
N PHE A 146 -13.50 18.61 6.46
CA PHE A 146 -13.70 19.93 5.87
C PHE A 146 -13.85 19.85 4.35
N ASP A 147 -12.98 19.10 3.66
CA ASP A 147 -13.03 18.93 2.21
C ASP A 147 -14.32 18.24 1.72
N ASN A 148 -14.96 17.46 2.60
CA ASN A 148 -16.22 16.76 2.32
C ASN A 148 -17.48 17.46 2.89
N ASN A 149 -17.36 18.70 3.37
CA ASN A 149 -18.45 19.49 3.98
C ASN A 149 -19.08 18.85 5.25
N ALA A 150 -18.38 17.95 5.92
CA ALA A 150 -18.79 17.30 7.18
C ALA A 150 -18.20 18.07 8.38
N THR A 151 -18.50 19.37 8.47
CA THR A 151 -17.82 20.30 9.39
C THR A 151 -18.29 20.17 10.85
N GLU A 152 -19.52 19.69 11.08
CA GLU A 152 -20.02 19.42 12.43
C GLU A 152 -19.22 18.27 13.06
N GLU A 153 -18.94 17.23 12.28
CA GLU A 153 -18.16 16.08 12.68
C GLU A 153 -16.70 16.47 13.00
N ALA A 154 -16.12 17.38 12.20
CA ALA A 154 -14.77 17.89 12.43
C ALA A 154 -14.62 18.58 13.79
N CYS A 155 -15.67 19.26 14.27
CA CYS A 155 -15.66 19.94 15.57
C CYS A 155 -15.47 18.97 16.75
N PHE A 156 -15.88 17.71 16.63
CA PHE A 156 -15.71 16.72 17.70
C PHE A 156 -14.27 16.19 17.82
N LEU A 157 -13.38 16.56 16.90
CA LEU A 157 -11.98 16.13 16.87
C LEU A 157 -10.98 17.19 17.33
N LEU A 158 -11.45 18.42 17.62
CA LEU A 158 -10.68 19.55 18.15
C LEU A 158 -10.65 19.55 19.69
#